data_AF-A0A974YGQ9-F1
#
_entry.id   AF-A0A974YGQ9-F1
#
_cell.length_a   1.000
_cell.length_b   1.000
_cell.length_c   1.000
_cell.angle_alpha   90.00
_cell.angle_beta   90.00
_cell.angle_gamma   90.00
#
_symmetry.space_group_name_H-M   'P 1'
#
loop_
_entity.id
_entity.type
_entity.pdbx_description
1 polymer ?
#
loop_
_entity_poly.entity_id
_entity_poly.type
_entity_poly.pdbx_seq_one_letter_code
_entity_poly.pdbx_strand_id
1 'polypeptide(L)'
;MATLILKTFQAFPAEGPHGAPRTGLSRTPETIPFPDRSVTIASAADAQAAFETYCEDATANGKPAHAFGDLKRGDRAPRGFKALKLDRYVNV
;
A
#
# COMPACT_ATOMS: atom_id res chain seq x y z
N MET A 1 12.98 -16.52 2.08
CA MET A 1 12.45 -15.49 1.18
C MET A 1 10.96 -15.39 1.45
N ALA A 2 10.40 -14.18 1.44
CA ALA A 2 9.00 -13.91 1.72
C ALA A 2 8.38 -13.14 0.56
N THR A 3 7.05 -13.22 0.39
CA THR A 3 6.36 -12.49 -0.67
C THR A 3 5.69 -11.25 -0.07
N LEU A 4 6.09 -10.07 -0.55
CA LEU A 4 5.41 -8.81 -0.29
C LEU A 4 4.33 -8.57 -1.33
N ILE A 5 3.11 -8.31 -0.87
CA ILE A 5 1.96 -7.94 -1.67
C ILE A 5 1.74 -6.45 -1.50
N LEU A 6 1.98 -5.71 -2.56
CA LEU A 6 1.76 -4.29 -2.69
C LEU A 6 0.41 -4.07 -3.37
N LYS A 7 -0.42 -3.22 -2.79
CA LYS A 7 -1.78 -2.93 -3.26
C LYS A 7 -2.10 -1.47 -3.04
N THR A 8 -2.98 -0.92 -3.86
CA THR A 8 -3.54 0.42 -3.63
C THR A 8 -5.03 0.36 -3.33
N PHE A 9 -5.49 1.35 -2.57
CA PHE A 9 -6.90 1.62 -2.30
C PHE A 9 -7.22 2.99 -2.86
N GLN A 10 -8.38 3.15 -3.49
CA GLN A 10 -8.85 4.48 -3.84
C GLN A 10 -9.13 5.25 -2.56
N ALA A 11 -8.57 6.44 -2.47
CA ALA A 11 -8.88 7.37 -1.42
C ALA A 11 -9.97 8.34 -1.85
N PHE A 12 -10.97 8.54 -1.00
CA PHE A 12 -12.02 9.52 -1.22
C PHE A 12 -12.36 10.24 0.09
N PRO A 13 -12.84 11.50 0.02
CA PRO A 13 -13.34 12.19 1.20
C PRO A 13 -14.56 11.44 1.75
N ALA A 14 -14.57 11.20 3.05
CA ALA A 14 -15.66 10.56 3.77
C ALA A 14 -15.95 11.34 5.06
N GLU A 15 -17.19 11.30 5.55
CA GLU A 15 -17.52 11.82 6.87
C GLU A 15 -17.35 10.74 7.93
N GLY A 16 -16.63 11.08 8.99
CA GLY A 16 -16.54 10.32 10.21
C GLY A 16 -17.74 10.54 11.14
N PRO A 17 -17.82 9.78 12.24
CA PRO A 17 -18.82 10.03 13.27
C PRO A 17 -18.72 11.49 13.75
N HIS A 18 -19.87 12.16 13.85
CA HIS A 18 -20.00 13.59 14.19
C HIS A 18 -19.52 14.59 13.13
N GLY A 19 -19.45 14.22 11.84
CA GLY A 19 -19.10 15.15 10.76
C GLY A 19 -17.61 15.52 10.69
N ALA A 20 -16.76 14.75 11.39
CA ALA A 20 -15.31 14.93 11.30
C ALA A 20 -14.82 14.47 9.91
N PRO A 21 -14.01 15.26 9.19
CA PRO A 21 -13.47 14.83 7.91
C PRO A 21 -12.60 13.57 8.10
N ARG A 22 -12.87 12.53 7.30
CA ARG A 22 -12.09 11.29 7.23
C ARG A 22 -11.76 10.98 5.78
N THR A 23 -10.75 10.14 5.59
CA THR A 23 -10.46 9.54 4.28
C THR A 23 -11.05 8.14 4.26
N GLY A 24 -12.02 7.93 3.39
CA GLY A 24 -12.53 6.60 3.07
C GLY A 24 -11.56 5.87 2.15
N LEU A 25 -11.40 4.57 2.35
CA LEU A 25 -10.61 3.69 1.49
C LEU A 25 -11.54 2.66 0.86
N SER A 26 -11.51 2.54 -0.47
CA SER A 26 -12.28 1.55 -1.21
C SER A 26 -11.36 0.76 -2.11
N ARG A 27 -11.69 -0.52 -2.30
CA ARG A 27 -10.98 -1.44 -3.18
C ARG A 27 -12.00 -2.31 -3.90
N THR A 28 -12.59 -1.74 -4.94
CA THR A 28 -13.39 -2.48 -5.94
C THR A 28 -12.59 -2.58 -7.23
N PRO A 29 -12.80 -3.61 -8.07
CA PRO A 29 -12.04 -3.78 -9.32
C PRO A 29 -12.06 -2.54 -10.23
N GLU A 30 -13.16 -1.79 -10.20
CA GLU A 30 -13.38 -0.56 -10.98
C GLU A 30 -12.67 0.67 -10.41
N THR A 31 -12.33 0.64 -9.11
CA THR A 31 -11.76 1.78 -8.38
C THR A 31 -10.28 1.65 -8.09
N ILE A 32 -9.66 0.49 -8.36
CA ILE A 32 -8.23 0.27 -8.10
C ILE A 32 -7.43 1.31 -8.90
N PRO A 33 -6.75 2.25 -8.23
CA PRO A 33 -6.03 3.30 -8.91
C PRO A 33 -4.75 2.75 -9.54
N PHE A 34 -4.10 1.76 -8.92
CA PHE A 34 -2.89 1.13 -9.44
C PHE A 34 -2.90 -0.40 -9.15
N PRO A 35 -2.55 -1.25 -10.12
CA PRO A 35 -2.65 -2.70 -9.97
C PRO A 35 -1.80 -3.24 -8.81
N ASP A 36 -2.25 -4.35 -8.23
CA ASP A 36 -1.48 -5.04 -7.18
C ASP A 36 -0.16 -5.57 -7.75
N ARG A 37 0.92 -5.54 -6.95
CA ARG A 37 2.23 -6.07 -7.31
C ARG A 37 2.71 -7.04 -6.24
N SER A 38 3.15 -8.23 -6.64
CA SER A 38 3.78 -9.19 -5.74
C SER A 38 5.28 -9.20 -5.97
N VAL A 39 6.07 -8.99 -4.91
CA VAL A 39 7.53 -8.91 -4.96
C VAL A 39 8.13 -9.88 -3.96
N THR A 40 9.07 -10.70 -4.39
CA THR A 40 9.84 -11.55 -3.48
C THR A 40 10.91 -10.74 -2.78
N ILE A 41 10.91 -10.76 -1.45
CA ILE A 41 11.83 -10.02 -0.60
C ILE A 41 12.67 -10.98 0.25
N ALA A 42 13.94 -10.64 0.46
CA ALA A 42 14.83 -11.39 1.35
C ALA A 42 14.98 -10.69 2.72
N SER A 43 14.88 -9.36 2.73
CA SER A 43 15.08 -8.52 3.90
C SER A 43 13.97 -7.47 4.08
N ALA A 44 13.97 -6.81 5.23
CA ALA A 44 13.12 -5.65 5.49
C ALA A 44 13.50 -4.45 4.59
N ALA A 45 14.78 -4.29 4.25
CA ALA A 45 15.24 -3.24 3.35
C ALA A 45 14.67 -3.42 1.94
N ASP A 46 14.66 -4.67 1.43
CA ASP A 46 14.04 -4.98 0.14
C ASP A 46 12.55 -4.65 0.13
N ALA A 47 11.86 -4.90 1.24
CA ALA A 47 10.44 -4.59 1.39
C ALA A 47 10.17 -3.09 1.30
N GLN A 48 11.00 -2.30 2.00
CA GLN A 48 10.88 -0.85 1.98
C GLN A 48 11.19 -0.28 0.60
N ALA A 49 12.27 -0.72 -0.04
CA ALA A 49 12.63 -0.27 -1.38
C ALA A 49 11.53 -0.60 -2.40
N ALA A 50 11.00 -1.83 -2.37
CA ALA A 50 9.90 -2.24 -3.26
C ALA A 50 8.63 -1.42 -3.02
N PHE A 51 8.32 -1.09 -1.76
CA PHE A 51 7.17 -0.25 -1.42
C PHE A 51 7.36 1.20 -1.88
N GLU A 52 8.55 1.78 -1.72
CA GLU A 52 8.88 3.12 -2.19
C GLU A 52 8.73 3.23 -3.71
N THR A 53 9.32 2.30 -4.47
CA THR A 53 9.16 2.25 -5.93
C THR A 53 7.70 2.11 -6.33
N TYR A 54 6.91 1.31 -5.62
CA TYR A 54 5.48 1.16 -5.91
C TYR A 54 4.68 2.43 -5.61
N CYS A 55 5.04 3.18 -4.57
CA CYS A 55 4.44 4.48 -4.29
C CYS A 55 4.77 5.51 -5.38
N GLU A 56 6.02 5.52 -5.88
CA GLU A 56 6.42 6.40 -6.98
C GLU A 56 5.66 6.06 -8.27
N ASP A 57 5.56 4.78 -8.62
CA ASP A 57 4.75 4.31 -9.77
C ASP A 57 3.27 4.72 -9.62
N ALA A 58 2.70 4.55 -8.42
CA ALA A 58 1.32 4.95 -8.13
C ALA A 58 1.14 6.48 -8.23
N THR A 59 2.14 7.26 -7.82
CA THR A 59 2.14 8.73 -7.92
C THR A 59 2.16 9.17 -9.38
N ALA A 60 3.02 8.54 -10.19
CA ALA A 60 3.13 8.81 -11.62
C ALA A 60 1.81 8.50 -12.38
N ASN A 61 0.97 7.61 -11.85
CA ASN A 61 -0.32 7.28 -12.46
C ASN A 61 -1.40 8.35 -12.26
N GLY A 62 -1.15 9.41 -11.48
CA GLY A 62 -2.03 10.58 -11.46
C GLY A 62 -3.32 10.43 -10.65
N LYS A 63 -3.48 9.34 -9.88
CA LYS A 63 -4.70 9.08 -9.09
C LYS A 63 -4.40 9.07 -7.59
N PRO A 64 -5.19 9.79 -6.77
CA PRO A 64 -5.03 9.73 -5.31
C PRO A 64 -5.33 8.32 -4.82
N ALA A 65 -4.35 7.73 -4.13
CA ALA A 65 -4.38 6.34 -3.73
C ALA A 65 -3.73 6.17 -2.37
N HIS A 66 -4.16 5.17 -1.60
CA HIS A 66 -3.45 4.74 -0.41
C HIS A 66 -2.72 3.43 -0.73
N ALA A 67 -1.40 3.47 -0.73
CA ALA A 67 -0.55 2.30 -0.96
C ALA A 67 -0.34 1.51 0.34
N PHE A 68 -0.47 0.19 0.27
CA PHE A 68 -0.25 -0.73 1.37
C PHE A 68 0.65 -1.88 0.93
N GLY A 69 1.56 -2.29 1.81
CA GLY A 69 2.41 -3.47 1.66
C GLY A 69 2.14 -4.48 2.78
N ASP A 70 1.63 -5.65 2.41
CA ASP A 70 1.37 -6.76 3.32
C ASP A 70 2.17 -7.99 2.91
N LEU A 71 2.65 -8.76 3.89
CA LEU A 71 3.21 -10.07 3.59
C LEU A 71 2.10 -11.05 3.20
N LYS A 72 2.39 -11.89 2.21
CA LYS A 72 1.53 -13.02 1.87
C LYS A 72 1.29 -13.89 3.10
N ARG A 73 0.03 -14.28 3.31
CA ARG A 73 -0.35 -15.14 4.43
C ARG A 73 0.43 -16.46 4.36
N GLY A 74 1.09 -16.81 5.46
CA GLY A 74 1.93 -18.01 5.57
C GLY A 74 3.42 -17.77 5.36
N ASP A 75 3.82 -16.63 4.80
CA ASP A 75 5.25 -16.28 4.71
C ASP A 75 5.80 -15.81 6.05
N ARG A 76 7.04 -16.22 6.35
CA ARG A 76 7.75 -15.78 7.54
C ARG A 76 8.31 -14.38 7.32
N ALA A 77 7.83 -13.42 8.10
CA ALA A 77 8.31 -12.04 8.03
C ALA A 77 9.82 -11.95 8.27
N PRO A 78 10.58 -11.23 7.41
CA PRO A 78 11.98 -10.98 7.65
C PRO A 78 12.19 -10.15 8.92
N ARG A 79 13.37 -10.27 9.52
CA ARG A 79 13.71 -9.56 10.75
C ARG A 79 13.60 -8.05 10.51
N GLY A 80 12.85 -7.35 11.36
CA GLY A 80 12.59 -5.90 11.24
C GLY A 80 11.37 -5.53 10.41
N PHE A 81 10.74 -6.46 9.68
CA PHE A 81 9.58 -6.16 8.83
C PHE A 81 8.41 -5.56 9.61
N LYS A 82 8.09 -6.08 10.80
CA LYS A 82 7.00 -5.57 11.64
C LYS A 82 7.21 -4.13 12.13
N ALA A 83 8.44 -3.63 12.07
CA ALA A 83 8.75 -2.24 12.41
C ALA A 83 8.61 -1.29 11.22
N LEU A 84 8.49 -1.83 9.99
CA LEU A 84 8.26 -1.03 8.80
C LEU A 84 6.81 -0.56 8.77
N LYS A 85 6.64 0.71 8.41
CA LYS A 85 5.34 1.28 8.03
C LYS A 85 5.23 1.19 6.52
N LEU A 86 4.54 0.15 6.04
CA LEU A 86 4.24 -0.06 4.63
C LEU A 86 2.82 0.42 4.32
N ASP A 87 2.49 1.61 4.81
CA ASP A 87 1.26 2.33 4.56
C ASP A 87 1.63 3.77 4.20
N ARG A 88 1.13 4.26 3.07
CA ARG A 88 1.40 5.63 2.63
C ARG A 88 0.25 6.14 1.78
N TYR A 89 -0.18 7.35 2.12
CA TYR A 89 -1.04 8.12 1.25
C TYR A 89 -0.24 8.68 0.08
N VAL A 90 -0.65 8.34 -1.13
CA VAL A 90 -0.10 8.85 -2.39
C VAL A 90 -1.10 9.86 -2.93
N ASN A 91 -0.78 11.15 -2.75
CA ASN A 91 -1.50 12.24 -3.38
C ASN A 91 -0.72 12.71 -4.61
N VAL A 92 -1.43 13.11 -5.65
CA VAL A 92 -0.84 13.71 -6.87
C VAL A 92 -1.11 15.20 -6.89
#